data_AF-A0A932HFY9-F1
#
_entry.id   AF-A0A932HFY9-F1
#
_cell.length_a   1.000
_cell.length_b   1.000
_cell.length_c   1.000
_cell.angle_alpha   90.00
_cell.angle_beta   90.00
_cell.angle_gamma   90.00
#
_symmetry.space_group_name_H-M   'P 1'
#
loop_
_entity.id
_entity.type
_entity.pdbx_description
1 polymer ?
#
loop_
_entity_poly.entity_id
_entity_poly.type
_entity_poly.pdbx_seq_one_letter_code
_entity_poly.pdbx_strand_id
1 'polypeptide(L)' 'MTSQLLDIPGVGPCRRRLLLEAFGSLAGVRLATPQEIAALPGFSSKLADRVLEHLRTR' A
#
# COMPACT_ATOMS: atom_id res chain seq x y z
N MET A 1 -6.81 -15.18 10.85
CA MET A 1 -6.47 -15.64 9.48
C MET A 1 -5.96 -14.45 8.67
N THR A 2 -4.66 -14.44 8.41
CA THR A 2 -3.84 -13.30 7.95
C THR A 2 -3.72 -13.28 6.42
N SER A 3 -4.81 -12.96 5.72
CA SER A 3 -4.84 -12.97 4.24
C SER A 3 -5.54 -11.77 3.60
N GLN A 4 -5.53 -10.58 4.24
CA GLN A 4 -6.11 -9.36 3.64
C GLN A 4 -5.10 -8.48 2.90
N LEU A 5 -3.85 -8.94 2.87
CA LEU A 5 -2.71 -8.09 2.56
C LEU A 5 -1.94 -8.53 1.31
N LEU A 6 -2.24 -9.74 0.84
CA LEU A 6 -1.66 -10.31 -0.37
C LEU A 6 -2.52 -10.06 -1.63
N ASP A 7 -3.76 -9.60 -1.47
CA ASP A 7 -4.72 -9.49 -2.58
C ASP A 7 -5.05 -8.04 -2.93
N ILE A 8 -4.07 -7.12 -2.82
CA ILE A 8 -4.29 -5.77 -3.35
C ILE A 8 -4.04 -5.82 -4.87
N PRO A 9 -5.08 -5.67 -5.71
CA PRO A 9 -4.93 -5.79 -7.16
C PRO A 9 -4.02 -4.67 -7.68
N GLY A 10 -2.88 -5.05 -8.26
CA GLY A 10 -1.87 -4.12 -8.76
C GLY A 10 -0.70 -3.84 -7.81
N VAL A 11 -0.67 -4.41 -6.59
CA VAL A 11 0.51 -4.37 -5.72
C VAL A 11 1.17 -5.75 -5.69
N GLY A 12 2.15 -5.93 -6.57
CA GLY A 12 2.98 -7.13 -6.57
C GLY A 12 3.94 -7.20 -5.37
N PRO A 13 4.65 -8.32 -5.20
CA PRO A 13 5.55 -8.55 -4.06
C PRO A 13 6.65 -7.48 -3.92
N CYS A 14 7.20 -6.96 -5.04
CA CYS A 14 8.20 -5.88 -5.02
C CYS A 14 7.64 -4.58 -4.44
N ARG A 15 6.42 -4.19 -4.85
CA ARG A 15 5.75 -2.98 -4.38
C ARG A 15 5.35 -3.09 -2.92
N ARG A 16 4.89 -4.27 -2.50
CA ARG A 16 4.62 -4.57 -1.08
C ARG A 16 5.87 -4.40 -0.23
N ARG A 17 7.00 -4.92 -0.69
CA ARG A 17 8.26 -4.81 0.04
C ARG A 17 8.70 -3.35 0.17
N LEU A 18 8.62 -2.57 -0.91
CA LEU A 18 8.87 -1.13 -0.88
C LEU A 18 7.98 -0.38 0.11
N LEU A 19 6.69 -0.72 0.17
CA LEU A 19 5.77 -0.13 1.15
C LEU A 19 6.16 -0.49 2.59
N LEU A 20 6.51 -1.76 2.82
CA LEU A 20 6.96 -2.22 4.13
C LEU A 20 8.31 -1.62 4.52
N GLU A 21 9.22 -1.40 3.58
CA GLU A 21 10.52 -0.76 3.80
C GLU A 21 10.36 0.75 4.04
N ALA A 22 9.46 1.42 3.31
CA ALA A 22 9.20 2.85 3.46
C ALA A 22 8.39 3.20 4.72
N PHE A 23 7.34 2.43 5.02
CA PHE A 23 6.41 2.72 6.11
C PHE A 23 6.59 1.79 7.33
N GLY A 24 7.52 0.83 7.26
CA GLY A 24 7.88 -0.10 8.33
C GLY A 24 6.87 -1.23 8.58
N SER A 25 5.58 -0.96 8.44
CA SER A 25 4.51 -1.91 8.74
C SER A 25 3.23 -1.55 8.02
N LEU A 26 2.30 -2.50 7.97
CA LEU A 26 1.05 -2.30 7.23
C LEU A 26 0.14 -1.31 7.91
N ALA A 27 0.15 -1.27 9.23
CA ALA A 27 -0.45 -0.16 9.97
C ALA A 27 0.17 1.19 9.55
N GLY A 28 1.48 1.24 9.32
CA GLY A 28 2.16 2.42 8.79
C GLY A 28 1.66 2.80 7.39
N VAL A 29 1.48 1.82 6.51
CA VAL A 29 0.89 2.05 5.17
C VAL A 29 -0.56 2.55 5.28
N ARG A 30 -1.35 2.06 6.24
CA ARG A 30 -2.73 2.53 6.48
C ARG A 30 -2.80 3.98 6.98
N LEU A 31 -1.77 4.39 7.73
CA LEU A 31 -1.64 5.74 8.27
C LEU A 31 -0.97 6.71 7.27
N ALA A 32 -0.28 6.17 6.26
CA ALA A 32 0.35 6.95 5.21
C ALA A 32 -0.68 7.66 4.32
N THR A 33 -0.22 8.76 3.71
CA THR A 33 -1.03 9.51 2.74
C THR A 33 -0.91 8.92 1.34
N PRO A 34 -1.92 9.11 0.47
CA PRO A 34 -1.84 8.64 -0.92
C PRO A 34 -0.70 9.32 -1.69
N GLN A 35 -0.30 10.54 -1.30
CA GLN A 35 0.86 11.22 -1.86
C GLN A 35 2.17 10.52 -1.50
N GLU A 36 2.37 10.11 -0.25
CA GLU A 36 3.59 9.39 0.16
C GLU A 36 3.69 8.03 -0.52
N ILE A 37 2.56 7.32 -0.65
CA ILE A 37 2.53 6.06 -1.38
C ILE A 37 2.80 6.30 -2.88
N ALA A 38 2.22 7.34 -3.47
CA ALA A 38 2.45 7.70 -4.88
C ALA A 38 3.85 8.24 -5.15
N ALA A 39 4.56 8.71 -4.12
CA ALA A 39 5.96 9.12 -4.22
C ALA A 39 6.91 7.92 -4.36
N LEU A 40 6.45 6.70 -4.06
CA LEU A 40 7.25 5.50 -4.23
C LEU A 40 7.40 5.10 -5.71
N PRO A 41 8.56 4.59 -6.10
CA PRO A 41 8.80 4.16 -7.48
C PRO A 41 7.86 3.01 -7.86
N GLY A 42 7.10 3.21 -8.94
CA GLY A 42 6.13 2.23 -9.42
C GLY A 42 4.75 2.32 -8.77
N PHE A 43 4.50 3.34 -7.95
CA PHE A 43 3.16 3.72 -7.52
C PHE A 43 2.69 4.94 -8.30
N SER A 44 1.39 4.99 -8.57
CA SER A 44 0.73 6.14 -9.18
C SER A 44 -0.31 6.65 -8.20
N SER A 45 -0.68 7.93 -8.27
CA SER A 45 -1.69 8.50 -7.37
C SER A 45 -2.99 7.69 -7.34
N LYS A 46 -3.44 7.17 -8.50
CA LYS A 46 -4.61 6.28 -8.59
C LYS A 46 -4.41 4.92 -7.90
N LEU A 47 -3.20 4.36 -7.97
CA LEU A 47 -2.89 3.09 -7.32
C LEU A 47 -2.77 3.28 -5.80
N ALA A 48 -2.10 4.33 -5.37
CA ALA A 48 -1.95 4.71 -3.98
C ALA A 48 -3.32 4.91 -3.29
N ASP A 49 -4.21 5.63 -3.96
CA ASP A 49 -5.57 5.86 -3.50
C ASP A 49 -6.35 4.54 -3.35
N ARG A 50 -6.33 3.68 -4.38
CA ARG A 50 -6.95 2.34 -4.32
C ARG A 50 -6.39 1.46 -3.20
N VAL A 51 -5.07 1.51 -2.97
CA VAL A 51 -4.40 0.76 -1.91
C VAL A 51 -4.93 1.21 -0.55
N LEU A 52 -5.00 2.52 -0.31
CA LEU A 52 -5.51 3.09 0.93
C LEU A 52 -7.01 2.85 1.11
N GLU A 53 -7.82 3.00 0.06
CA GLU A 53 -9.25 2.69 0.11
C GLU A 53 -9.50 1.23 0.48
N HIS A 54 -8.76 0.30 -0.13
CA HIS A 54 -8.86 -1.13 0.17
C HIS A 54 -8.46 -1.42 1.63
N LEU A 55 -7.46 -0.70 2.13
CA LEU A 55 -6.97 -0.78 3.50
C LEU A 55 -7.86 -0.08 4.54
N ARG A 56 -8.68 0.90 4.14
CA ARG A 56 -9.65 1.61 4.99
C ARG A 56 -10.99 0.91 5.09
N THR A 57 -11.36 0.15 4.07
CA THR A 57 -12.65 -0.56 3.96
C THR A 57 -12.78 -1.79 4.88
N ARG A 58 -11.77 -2.12 5.71
CA ARG A 58 -11.82 -3.24 6.68
C ARG A 58 -11.21 -2.94 8.04
#